data_AF-A0A7E6FTN3-F1
#
_entry.id   AF-A0A7E6FTN3-F1
#
_cell.length_a   1.000
_cell.length_b   1.000
_cell.length_c   1.000
_cell.angle_alpha   90.00
_cell.angle_beta   90.00
_cell.angle_gamma   90.00
#
_symmetry.space_group_name_H-M   'P 1'
#
loop_
_entity.id
_entity.type
_entity.pdbx_description
1 polymer ?
#
loop_
_entity_poly.entity_id
_entity_poly.type
_entity_poly.pdbx_seq_one_letter_code
_entity_poly.pdbx_strand_id
1 'polypeptide(L)'
;MQIDGLETLTHLTASSLSVSVIFDPASFYGHSEFEFSISKMFGGFPRSFFDSYHEIIPRSSKFKLRERLYQLFHYINHWNHFGGGYQDSSMSTLKGLIKIFQHRFCSKYIRKVPE
;
A
#
# COMPACT_ATOMS: atom_id res chain seq x y z
N MET A 1 -19.66 41.85 -4.76
CA MET A 1 -19.88 41.45 -3.36
C MET A 1 -18.68 40.63 -2.97
N GLN A 2 -17.68 41.30 -2.42
CA GLN A 2 -16.39 40.74 -2.06
C GLN A 2 -16.61 39.98 -0.74
N ILE A 3 -16.34 38.68 -0.73
CA ILE A 3 -16.47 37.88 0.48
C ILE A 3 -15.20 38.09 1.30
N ASP A 4 -15.15 39.21 2.00
CA ASP A 4 -14.14 39.50 3.01
C ASP A 4 -14.50 38.68 4.26
N GLY A 5 -13.96 37.45 4.34
CA GLY A 5 -14.22 36.57 5.49
C GLY A 5 -13.41 35.28 5.56
N LEU A 6 -12.58 34.96 4.56
CA LEU A 6 -11.79 33.72 4.55
C LEU A 6 -10.34 33.88 5.05
N GLU A 7 -9.84 35.10 5.23
CA GLU A 7 -8.44 35.35 5.66
C GLU A 7 -8.27 35.34 7.19
N THR A 8 -9.33 35.50 7.97
CA THR A 8 -9.23 35.66 9.43
C THR A 8 -9.25 34.33 10.19
N LEU A 9 -9.56 33.20 9.54
CA LEU A 9 -9.60 31.87 10.18
C LEU A 9 -8.29 31.08 10.02
N THR A 10 -7.42 31.47 9.10
CA THR A 10 -6.12 30.82 8.85
C THR A 10 -5.08 31.11 9.94
N HIS A 11 -5.27 32.15 10.76
CA HIS A 11 -4.26 32.60 11.74
C HIS A 11 -4.45 32.08 13.18
N LEU A 12 -5.56 31.42 13.53
CA LEU A 12 -5.87 31.14 14.94
C LEU A 12 -5.91 29.67 15.40
N THR A 13 -5.75 28.65 14.55
CA THR A 13 -5.74 27.24 15.05
C THR A 13 -4.88 26.24 14.27
N ALA A 14 -3.80 26.66 13.62
CA ALA A 14 -2.82 25.70 13.09
C ALA A 14 -1.91 25.12 14.19
N SER A 15 -1.73 25.81 15.33
CA SER A 15 -0.83 25.37 16.40
C SER A 15 -1.51 24.56 17.51
N SER A 16 -2.85 24.49 17.55
CA SER A 16 -3.60 23.76 18.59
C SER A 16 -4.33 22.50 18.10
N LEU A 17 -4.35 22.25 16.79
CA LEU A 17 -4.85 21.02 16.20
C LEU A 17 -3.69 20.34 15.46
N SER A 18 -3.24 19.19 15.96
CA SER A 18 -2.23 18.38 15.28
C SER A 18 -2.86 17.71 14.05
N VAL A 19 -2.81 18.39 12.91
CA VAL A 19 -3.33 17.89 11.63
C VAL A 19 -2.20 17.22 10.84
N SER A 20 -2.47 16.03 10.30
CA SER A 20 -1.55 15.33 9.40
C SER A 20 -1.66 15.87 7.98
N VAL A 21 -0.52 16.12 7.33
CA VAL A 21 -0.44 16.59 5.93
C VAL A 21 0.42 15.61 5.12
N ILE A 22 0.01 15.33 3.88
CA ILE A 22 0.70 14.42 2.95
C ILE A 22 1.27 15.23 1.78
N PHE A 23 2.47 14.88 1.33
CA PHE A 23 3.19 15.56 0.24
C PHE A 23 3.51 14.58 -0.90
N ASP A 24 3.88 15.13 -2.07
CA ASP A 24 4.36 14.40 -3.26
C ASP A 24 3.46 13.24 -3.73
N PRO A 25 2.19 13.53 -4.10
CA PRO A 25 1.27 12.48 -4.49
C PRO A 25 1.62 11.88 -5.86
N ALA A 26 1.51 10.56 -5.96
CA ALA A 26 1.41 9.82 -7.22
C ALA A 26 -0.04 9.34 -7.43
N SER A 27 -1.00 10.28 -7.38
CA SER A 27 -2.44 9.97 -7.29
C SER A 27 -2.99 9.24 -8.51
N PHE A 28 -3.79 8.20 -8.25
CA PHE A 28 -4.58 7.51 -9.27
C PHE A 28 -5.81 6.84 -8.62
N TYR A 29 -6.81 6.50 -9.44
CA TYR A 29 -7.94 5.68 -9.00
C TYR A 29 -7.52 4.21 -8.95
N GLY A 30 -7.35 3.68 -7.74
CA GLY A 30 -6.85 2.33 -7.51
C GLY A 30 -7.51 1.63 -6.33
N HIS A 31 -7.07 0.41 -6.07
CA HIS A 31 -7.53 -0.33 -4.91
C HIS A 31 -6.94 0.30 -3.63
N SER A 32 -7.79 0.59 -2.65
CA SER A 32 -7.39 1.35 -1.45
C SER A 32 -6.28 0.68 -0.62
N GLU A 33 -6.16 -0.65 -0.70
CA GLU A 33 -5.10 -1.41 -0.02
C GLU A 33 -3.69 -1.16 -0.63
N PHE A 34 -3.58 -0.45 -1.76
CA PHE A 34 -2.30 -0.14 -2.40
C PHE A 34 -1.38 0.68 -1.48
N GLU A 35 -1.91 1.70 -0.81
CA GLU A 35 -1.17 2.59 0.10
C GLU A 35 -0.53 1.86 1.30
N PHE A 36 -1.06 0.69 1.67
CA PHE A 36 -0.50 -0.12 2.75
C PHE A 36 0.86 -0.71 2.42
N SER A 37 1.14 -0.88 1.12
CA SER A 37 2.36 -1.50 0.68
C SER A 37 3.56 -0.56 0.81
N ILE A 38 3.42 0.70 0.38
CA ILE A 38 4.47 1.71 0.52
C ILE A 38 4.68 2.11 1.98
N SER A 39 3.59 2.30 2.75
CA SER A 39 3.70 2.71 4.16
C SER A 39 4.53 1.71 4.98
N LYS A 40 4.40 0.40 4.72
CA LYS A 40 5.14 -0.65 5.44
C LYS A 40 6.54 -0.90 4.94
N MET A 41 6.90 -0.42 3.75
CA MET A 41 8.23 -0.62 3.17
C MET A 41 9.31 0.16 3.94
N PHE A 42 8.94 1.30 4.56
CA PHE A 42 9.87 2.22 5.25
C PHE A 42 9.63 2.33 6.76
N GLY A 43 9.20 1.25 7.39
CA GLY A 43 9.02 1.18 8.85
C GLY A 43 7.56 1.21 9.32
N GLY A 44 6.61 1.61 8.48
CA GLY A 44 5.18 1.58 8.82
C GLY A 44 4.70 2.78 9.61
N PHE A 45 3.38 2.92 9.67
CA PHE A 45 2.70 3.79 10.62
C PHE A 45 2.43 3.06 11.94
N PRO A 46 2.15 3.80 13.04
CA PRO A 46 1.72 3.20 14.29
C PRO A 46 0.50 2.29 14.09
N ARG A 47 0.37 1.27 14.94
CA ARG A 47 -0.77 0.33 14.86
C ARG A 47 -2.13 1.03 14.92
N SER A 48 -2.25 2.10 15.72
CA SER A 48 -3.46 2.90 15.85
C SER A 48 -3.96 3.45 14.50
N PHE A 49 -3.06 3.87 13.61
CA PHE A 49 -3.43 4.33 12.26
C PHE A 49 -4.16 3.22 11.48
N PHE A 50 -3.59 2.01 11.50
CA PHE A 50 -4.18 0.90 10.76
C PHE A 50 -5.48 0.40 11.39
N ASP A 51 -5.59 0.42 12.71
CA ASP A 51 -6.81 0.01 13.41
C ASP A 51 -7.96 1.00 13.10
N SER A 52 -7.73 2.31 13.22
CA SER A 52 -8.72 3.34 12.85
C SER A 52 -9.08 3.33 11.36
N TYR A 53 -8.12 3.07 10.46
CA TYR A 53 -8.44 2.92 9.04
C TYR A 53 -9.43 1.77 8.81
N HIS A 54 -9.22 0.63 9.47
CA HIS A 54 -10.02 -0.56 9.24
C HIS A 54 -11.37 -0.58 9.97
N GLU A 55 -11.60 0.36 10.89
CA GLU A 55 -12.93 0.69 11.39
C GLU A 55 -13.81 1.29 10.28
N ILE A 56 -13.21 2.05 9.35
CA ILE A 56 -13.91 2.68 8.23
C ILE A 56 -13.93 1.78 7.00
N ILE A 57 -12.79 1.18 6.65
CA ILE A 57 -12.62 0.29 5.48
C ILE A 57 -12.14 -1.09 5.96
N PRO A 58 -13.06 -2.04 6.17
CA PRO A 58 -12.72 -3.36 6.66
C PRO A 58 -11.74 -4.11 5.75
N ARG A 59 -10.85 -4.89 6.35
CA ARG A 59 -9.93 -5.76 5.59
C ARG A 59 -10.73 -6.77 4.79
N SER A 60 -10.53 -6.79 3.48
CA SER A 60 -11.14 -7.80 2.63
C SER A 60 -10.36 -9.12 2.67
N SER A 61 -10.99 -10.21 2.21
CA SER A 61 -10.29 -11.49 2.08
C SER A 61 -9.02 -11.34 1.23
N LYS A 62 -7.94 -12.02 1.62
CA LYS A 62 -6.64 -11.97 0.94
C LYS A 62 -5.91 -10.61 1.02
N PHE A 63 -6.27 -9.72 1.94
CA PHE A 63 -5.57 -8.45 2.20
C PHE A 63 -4.05 -8.61 2.21
N LYS A 64 -3.53 -9.57 2.98
CA LYS A 64 -2.09 -9.83 3.08
C LYS A 64 -1.41 -10.28 1.79
N LEU A 65 -2.15 -10.98 0.91
CA LEU A 65 -1.63 -11.38 -0.39
C LEU A 65 -1.52 -10.17 -1.33
N ARG A 66 -2.54 -9.30 -1.34
CA ARG A 66 -2.52 -8.07 -2.13
C ARG A 66 -1.51 -7.07 -1.60
N GLU A 67 -1.38 -6.91 -0.29
CA GLU A 67 -0.32 -6.12 0.35
C GLU A 67 1.06 -6.51 -0.19
N ARG A 68 1.37 -7.82 -0.22
CA ARG A 68 2.64 -8.33 -0.78
C ARG A 68 2.75 -8.09 -2.29
N LEU A 69 1.66 -8.20 -3.04
CA LEU A 69 1.63 -7.91 -4.47
C LEU A 69 1.91 -6.43 -4.77
N TYR A 70 1.30 -5.52 -4.02
CA TYR A 70 1.55 -4.09 -4.17
C TYR A 70 2.94 -3.70 -3.67
N GLN A 71 3.48 -4.36 -2.64
CA GLN A 71 4.87 -4.16 -2.23
C GLN A 71 5.85 -4.51 -3.36
N LEU A 72 5.57 -5.56 -4.14
CA LEU A 72 6.39 -5.88 -5.32
C LEU A 72 6.45 -4.71 -6.30
N PHE A 73 5.34 -4.01 -6.54
CA PHE A 73 5.34 -2.83 -7.41
C PHE A 73 6.31 -1.77 -6.89
N HIS A 74 6.25 -1.43 -5.60
CA HIS A 74 7.14 -0.42 -5.04
C HIS A 74 8.61 -0.85 -5.00
N TYR A 75 8.89 -2.14 -4.75
CA TYR A 75 10.26 -2.66 -4.84
C TYR A 75 10.83 -2.56 -6.24
N ILE A 76 10.05 -2.91 -7.28
CA ILE A 76 10.47 -2.78 -8.68
C ILE A 76 10.68 -1.30 -9.01
N ASN A 77 9.78 -0.41 -8.58
CA ASN A 77 9.94 1.02 -8.79
C ASN A 77 11.23 1.56 -8.14
N HIS A 78 11.52 1.15 -6.90
CA HIS A 78 12.73 1.55 -6.21
C HIS A 78 13.98 0.91 -6.81
N TRP A 79 13.90 -0.31 -7.33
CA TRP A 79 14.98 -0.91 -8.09
C TRP A 79 15.27 -0.09 -9.36
N ASN A 80 14.24 0.33 -10.08
CA ASN A 80 14.38 1.17 -11.26
C ASN A 80 15.05 2.52 -10.97
N HIS A 81 14.67 3.19 -9.87
CA HIS A 81 15.20 4.51 -9.54
C HIS A 81 16.53 4.51 -8.78
N PHE A 82 16.77 3.50 -7.92
CA PHE A 82 17.87 3.52 -6.96
C PHE A 82 18.81 2.30 -7.07
N GLY A 83 18.47 1.29 -7.87
CA GLY A 83 19.34 0.14 -8.12
C GLY A 83 19.50 -0.83 -6.95
N GLY A 84 20.59 -1.62 -7.04
CA GLY A 84 21.21 -2.44 -6.00
C GLY A 84 20.28 -3.06 -4.95
N GLY A 85 20.17 -2.40 -3.79
CA GLY A 85 19.52 -2.95 -2.59
C GLY A 85 18.04 -3.34 -2.77
N TYR A 86 17.36 -2.80 -3.78
CA TYR A 86 15.96 -3.13 -4.06
C TYR A 86 15.78 -4.34 -5.00
N GLN A 87 16.84 -4.77 -5.68
CA GLN A 87 16.81 -5.93 -6.57
C GLN A 87 16.45 -7.21 -5.79
N ASP A 88 17.12 -7.46 -4.68
CA ASP A 88 16.89 -8.67 -3.89
C ASP A 88 15.47 -8.73 -3.30
N SER A 89 14.98 -7.59 -2.80
CA SER A 89 13.61 -7.46 -2.30
C SER A 89 12.57 -7.68 -3.40
N SER A 90 12.81 -7.15 -4.59
CA SER A 90 11.96 -7.37 -5.78
C SER A 90 11.91 -8.86 -6.15
N MET A 91 13.08 -9.48 -6.32
CA MET A 91 13.19 -10.87 -6.77
C MET A 91 12.65 -11.85 -5.72
N SER A 92 12.94 -11.62 -4.44
CA SER A 92 12.42 -12.44 -3.34
C SER A 92 10.90 -12.35 -3.24
N THR A 93 10.33 -11.15 -3.36
CA THR A 93 8.88 -10.94 -3.32
C THR A 93 8.20 -11.60 -4.51
N LEU A 94 8.73 -11.42 -5.73
CA LEU A 94 8.23 -12.04 -6.95
C LEU A 94 8.23 -13.58 -6.86
N LYS A 95 9.37 -14.19 -6.49
CA LYS A 95 9.49 -15.64 -6.34
C LYS A 95 8.49 -16.19 -5.30
N GLY A 96 8.32 -15.48 -4.19
CA GLY A 96 7.34 -15.85 -3.15
C GLY A 96 5.90 -15.83 -3.66
N LEU A 97 5.52 -14.80 -4.43
CA LEU A 97 4.19 -14.69 -5.04
C LEU A 97 3.97 -15.81 -6.08
N ILE A 98 4.94 -16.05 -6.97
CA ILE A 98 4.87 -17.13 -7.96
C ILE A 98 4.64 -18.49 -7.29
N LYS A 99 5.37 -18.80 -6.22
CA LYS A 99 5.20 -20.06 -5.47
C LYS A 99 3.78 -20.21 -4.91
N ILE A 100 3.20 -19.13 -4.38
CA ILE A 100 1.82 -19.13 -3.85
C ILE A 100 0.81 -19.41 -4.97
N PHE A 101 0.98 -18.81 -6.16
CA PHE A 101 0.07 -19.02 -7.28
C PHE A 101 0.26 -20.39 -7.93
N GLN A 102 1.50 -20.83 -8.17
CA GLN A 102 1.80 -22.14 -8.74
C GLN A 102 1.22 -23.30 -7.91
N HIS A 103 1.33 -23.24 -6.58
CA HIS A 103 0.72 -24.24 -5.71
C HIS A 103 -0.82 -24.31 -5.87
N ARG A 104 -1.47 -23.16 -6.07
CA ARG A 104 -2.92 -23.09 -6.30
C ARG A 104 -3.32 -23.61 -7.69
N PHE A 105 -2.48 -23.43 -8.71
CA PHE A 105 -2.71 -23.99 -10.05
C PHE A 105 -2.48 -25.51 -10.10
N CYS A 106 -1.38 -26.02 -9.54
CA CYS A 106 -1.12 -27.47 -9.47
C CYS A 106 -2.22 -28.22 -8.71
N SER A 107 -2.66 -27.69 -7.56
CA SER A 107 -3.72 -28.33 -6.78
C SER A 107 -5.08 -28.39 -7.50
N LYS A 108 -5.32 -27.55 -8.50
CA LYS A 108 -6.61 -27.46 -9.21
C LYS A 108 -6.62 -28.20 -10.56
N TYR A 109 -5.46 -28.41 -11.17
CA TYR A 109 -5.34 -28.99 -12.52
C TYR A 109 -4.60 -30.33 -12.60
N ILE A 110 -3.85 -30.78 -11.58
CA ILE A 110 -3.17 -32.09 -11.59
C ILE A 110 -4.08 -33.26 -11.18
N ARG A 111 -5.24 -33.00 -10.57
CA ARG A 111 -6.23 -34.04 -10.19
C ARG A 111 -7.22 -34.44 -11.30
N LYS A 112 -6.91 -34.19 -12.58
CA LYS A 112 -7.76 -34.55 -13.73
C LYS A 112 -6.97 -35.04 -14.96
N VAL A 113 -5.92 -35.82 -14.75
CA VAL A 113 -5.37 -36.67 -15.83
C VAL A 113 -5.75 -38.10 -15.48
N PRO A 114 -6.80 -38.69 -16.09
CA PRO A 114 -6.99 -40.13 -16.04
C PRO A 114 -5.87 -40.79 -16.86
N GLU A 115 -5.37 -41.93 -16.37
CA GLU A 115 -4.57 -42.85 -17.18
C GLU A 115 -5.33 -43.32 -18.43
#